data_AF-A0A519R6Z4-F1
#
_entry.id   AF-A0A519R6Z4-F1
#
_cell.length_a   1.000
_cell.length_b   1.000
_cell.length_c   1.000
_cell.angle_alpha   90.00
_cell.angle_beta   90.00
_cell.angle_gamma   90.00
#
_symmetry.space_group_name_H-M   'P 1'
#
loop_
_entity.id
_entity.type
_entity.pdbx_description
1 polymer ?
#
loop_
_entity_poly.entity_id
_entity_poly.type
_entity_poly.pdbx_seq_one_letter_code
_entity_poly.pdbx_strand_id
1 'polypeptide(L)' 'ITRIEGAEVDFRVVCGTGTYIRSLANDFGAALGVGGYLSALCRTRIGAFLNSDAKTVEEWIKVITEYEKTTKLG' A
#
# COMPACT_ATOMS: atom_id res chain seq x y z
N ILE A 1 -7.86 1.99 14.10
CA ILE A 1 -9.04 1.93 13.20
C ILE A 1 -9.21 3.32 12.58
N THR A 2 -9.56 3.40 11.29
CA THR A 2 -9.72 4.67 10.55
C THR A 2 -11.10 4.84 9.92
N ARG A 3 -11.86 3.75 9.70
CA ARG A 3 -13.25 3.76 9.21
C ARG A 3 -13.96 2.49 9.72
N ILE A 4 -15.25 2.59 10.00
CA ILE A 4 -16.14 1.44 10.21
C ILE A 4 -17.44 1.74 9.45
N GLU A 5 -17.85 0.84 8.57
CA GLU A 5 -19.07 0.97 7.78
C GLU A 5 -19.66 -0.41 7.49
N GLY A 6 -20.83 -0.71 8.06
CA GLY A 6 -21.41 -2.05 7.96
C GLY A 6 -20.45 -3.14 8.47
N ALA A 7 -20.11 -4.08 7.61
CA ALA A 7 -19.16 -5.16 7.88
C ALA A 7 -17.71 -4.84 7.45
N GLU A 8 -17.43 -3.58 7.08
CA GLU A 8 -16.10 -3.14 6.67
C GLU A 8 -15.41 -2.34 7.77
N VAL A 9 -14.11 -2.61 7.97
CA VAL A 9 -13.26 -1.91 8.92
C VAL A 9 -11.93 -1.57 8.25
N ASP A 10 -11.60 -0.28 8.22
CA ASP A 10 -10.28 0.17 7.82
C ASP A 10 -9.38 0.36 9.05
N PHE A 11 -8.11 0.02 8.90
CA PHE A 11 -7.12 0.33 9.91
C PHE A 11 -5.76 0.60 9.30
N ARG A 12 -4.92 1.31 10.07
CA ARG A 12 -3.50 1.47 9.80
C ARG A 12 -2.72 0.68 10.81
N VAL A 13 -1.65 0.04 10.35
CA VAL A 13 -0.76 -0.77 11.18
C VAL A 13 0.69 -0.43 10.83
N VAL A 14 1.53 -0.37 11.86
CA VAL A 14 2.99 -0.36 11.71
C VAL A 14 3.48 -1.73 12.13
N CYS A 15 4.22 -2.40 11.25
CA CYS A 15 4.70 -3.75 11.48
C CYS A 15 6.14 -3.93 11.00
N GLY A 16 6.80 -4.97 11.50
CA GLY A 16 8.13 -5.36 11.04
C GLY A 16 8.08 -6.08 9.68
N THR A 17 9.26 -6.42 9.16
CA THR A 17 9.39 -7.25 7.96
C THR A 17 8.76 -8.62 8.15
N GLY A 18 8.22 -9.21 7.09
CA GLY A 18 7.62 -10.55 7.13
C GLY A 18 6.23 -10.63 7.77
N THR A 19 5.66 -9.50 8.21
CA THR A 19 4.29 -9.49 8.76
C THR A 19 3.26 -9.73 7.64
N TYR A 20 2.41 -10.73 7.83
CA TYR A 20 1.37 -11.09 6.86
C TYR A 20 0.04 -10.41 7.20
N ILE A 21 -0.24 -9.27 6.55
CA ILE A 21 -1.45 -8.47 6.84
C ILE A 21 -2.76 -9.25 6.61
N ARG A 22 -2.75 -10.21 5.69
CA ARG A 22 -3.90 -11.10 5.46
C ARG A 22 -4.19 -11.99 6.67
N SER A 23 -3.16 -12.52 7.32
CA SER A 23 -3.33 -13.30 8.55
C SER A 23 -3.88 -12.42 9.67
N LEU A 24 -3.39 -11.19 9.80
CA LEU A 24 -3.92 -10.24 10.78
C LEU A 24 -5.43 -9.97 10.60
N ALA A 25 -5.89 -9.81 9.36
CA ALA A 25 -7.32 -9.65 9.08
C ALA A 25 -8.14 -10.90 9.44
N ASN A 26 -7.60 -12.10 9.16
CA ASN A 26 -8.19 -13.37 9.58
C ASN A 26 -8.29 -13.48 11.11
N ASP A 27 -7.21 -13.14 11.81
CA ASP A 27 -7.13 -13.24 13.27
C ASP A 27 -8.11 -12.28 13.95
N PHE A 28 -8.30 -11.07 13.42
CA PHE A 28 -9.36 -10.16 13.88
C PHE A 28 -10.75 -10.75 13.69
N GLY A 29 -11.02 -11.32 12.52
CA GLY A 29 -12.30 -11.99 12.26
C GLY A 29 -12.56 -13.18 13.18
N ALA A 30 -11.52 -13.98 13.44
CA ALA A 30 -11.58 -15.11 14.37
C ALA A 30 -11.83 -14.66 15.81
N ALA A 31 -11.13 -13.60 16.27
CA ALA A 31 -11.33 -13.02 17.60
C ALA A 31 -12.75 -12.45 17.80
N LEU A 32 -13.39 -11.99 16.72
CA LEU A 32 -14.79 -11.52 16.73
C LEU A 32 -15.82 -12.64 16.55
N GLY A 33 -15.40 -13.87 16.21
CA GLY A 33 -16.29 -15.02 16.00
C GLY A 33 -17.11 -14.97 14.70
N VAL A 34 -16.81 -14.03 13.79
CA VAL A 34 -17.57 -13.83 12.54
C VAL A 34 -16.77 -14.15 11.28
N GLY A 35 -15.45 -14.37 11.42
CA GLY A 35 -14.53 -14.47 10.29
C GLY A 35 -14.16 -13.09 9.72
N GLY A 36 -13.08 -13.04 8.94
CA GLY A 36 -12.55 -11.79 8.41
C GLY A 36 -11.54 -12.05 7.32
N TYR A 37 -11.54 -11.20 6.30
CA TYR A 37 -10.59 -11.27 5.20
C TYR A 37 -10.16 -9.87 4.80
N LEU A 38 -9.01 -9.78 4.15
CA LEU A 38 -8.47 -8.52 3.67
C LEU A 38 -9.08 -8.18 2.31
N SER A 39 -9.92 -7.13 2.24
CA SER A 39 -10.55 -6.66 1.01
C SER A 39 -9.63 -5.72 0.20
N ALA A 40 -8.88 -4.86 0.88
CA ALA A 40 -7.96 -3.91 0.26
C ALA A 40 -6.69 -3.73 1.10
N LEU A 41 -5.57 -3.43 0.44
CA LEU A 41 -4.30 -3.14 1.09
C LEU A 41 -3.55 -2.05 0.34
N CYS A 42 -3.18 -0.99 1.06
CA CYS A 42 -2.26 0.03 0.57
C CYS A 42 -1.06 0.14 1.52
N ARG A 43 0.15 -0.05 0.98
CA ARG A 43 1.38 0.15 1.74
C ARG A 43 1.79 1.62 1.66
N THR A 44 1.72 2.32 2.79
CA THR A 44 1.98 3.76 2.86
C THR A 44 3.44 4.11 3.16
N ARG A 45 4.26 3.16 3.63
CA ARG A 45 5.66 3.39 4.02
C ARG A 45 6.52 2.13 3.93
N ILE A 46 7.80 2.30 3.56
CA ILE A 46 8.88 1.30 3.68
C ILE A 46 10.13 2.02 4.21
N GLY A 47 10.50 1.76 5.47
CA GLY A 47 11.60 2.51 6.10
C GLY A 47 11.35 4.02 6.02
N ALA A 48 12.27 4.75 5.37
CA ALA A 48 12.18 6.19 5.15
C ALA A 48 11.30 6.60 3.94
N PHE A 49 10.94 5.66 3.06
CA PHE A 49 10.17 5.97 1.85
C PHE A 49 8.68 5.99 2.14
N LEU A 50 7.99 7.07 1.75
CA LEU A 50 6.55 7.21 1.86
C LEU A 50 5.87 6.98 0.50
N ASN A 51 4.62 6.54 0.52
CA ASN A 51 3.82 6.43 -0.69
C ASN A 51 3.56 7.79 -1.37
N SER A 52 3.57 8.88 -0.60
CA SER A 52 3.50 10.24 -1.15
C SER A 52 4.71 10.62 -1.99
N ASP A 53 5.84 9.93 -1.81
CA ASP A 53 7.07 10.16 -2.56
C ASP A 53 7.10 9.34 -3.86
N ALA A 54 6.13 8.42 -4.04
CA ALA A 54 6.07 7.55 -5.19
C ALA A 54 5.55 8.29 -6.42
N LYS A 55 6.21 8.07 -7.56
CA LYS A 55 5.74 8.51 -8.87
C LYS A 55 4.78 7.50 -9.47
N THR A 56 3.75 7.98 -10.16
CA THR A 56 2.88 7.12 -10.97
C THR A 56 3.63 6.56 -12.18
N VAL A 57 3.05 5.57 -12.83
CA VAL A 57 3.61 4.99 -14.06
C VAL A 57 3.73 6.06 -15.15
N GLU A 58 2.73 6.92 -15.28
CA GLU A 58 2.69 8.00 -16.27
C GLU A 58 3.77 9.04 -16.00
N GLU A 59 4.06 9.35 -14.74
CA GLU A 59 5.14 10.25 -14.36
C GLU A 59 6.51 9.65 -14.69
N TRP A 60 6.70 8.34 -14.48
CA TRP A 60 7.92 7.65 -14.89
C TRP A 60 8.11 7.63 -16.40
N ILE A 61 7.04 7.39 -17.16
CA ILE A 61 7.10 7.43 -18.64
C ILE A 61 7.58 8.80 -19.12
N LYS A 62 7.11 9.90 -18.52
CA LYS A 62 7.58 11.25 -18.84
C LYS A 62 9.07 11.42 -18.56
N VAL A 63 9.53 11.04 -17.37
CA VAL A 63 10.95 11.13 -16.97
C VAL A 63 11.85 10.38 -17.96
N ILE A 64 11.47 9.14 -18.31
CA ILE A 64 12.25 8.31 -19.24
C ILE A 64 12.27 8.93 -20.63
N THR A 65 11.11 9.38 -21.13
CA THR A 65 11.00 9.98 -22.47
C THR A 65 11.82 11.27 -22.58
N GLU A 66 11.85 12.11 -21.53
CA GLU A 66 12.66 13.32 -21.49
C GLU A 66 14.16 13.00 -21.46
N TYR A 67 14.56 12.01 -20.68
CA TYR A 67 15.95 11.54 -20.63
C TYR A 67 16.45 10.99 -21.97
N GLU A 68 15.62 10.25 -22.70
CA GLU A 68 15.97 9.76 -24.04
C GLU A 68 16.16 10.89 -25.05
N LYS A 69 15.34 11.95 -24.95
CA LYS A 69 15.45 13.13 -25.83
C LYS A 69 16.75 13.90 -25.58
N THR A 70 17.14 14.08 -24.31
CA THR A 70 18.38 14.78 -23.96
C THR A 70 19.62 13.98 -24.35
N THR A 71 19.56 12.65 -24.25
CA THR A 71 20.71 11.77 -24.58
C THR A 71 20.91 11.58 -26.09
N LYS A 72 19.86 11.73 -26.91
CA LYS A 72 19.95 11.61 -28.38
C LYS A 72 20.34 12.90 -29.10
N LEU A 73 20.44 14.02 -28.37
CA LEU A 73 20.77 15.34 -28.94
C LEU A 73 22.22 15.77 -28.69
N GLY A 74 23.00 14.99 -27.93
CA GLY A 74 24.44 15.15 -27.70
C GLY A 74 25.23 14.03 -28.34
#